data_AF-A0A7W7U8P9-F1
#
_entry.id   AF-A0A7W7U8P9-F1
#
_cell.length_a   1.000
_cell.length_b   1.000
_cell.length_c   1.000
_cell.angle_alpha   90.00
_cell.angle_beta   90.00
_cell.angle_gamma   90.00
#
_symmetry.space_group_name_H-M   'P 1'
#
loop_
_entity.id
_entity.type
_entity.pdbx_description
1 polymer ?
#
loop_
_entity_poly.entity_id
_entity_poly.type
_entity_poly.pdbx_seq_one_letter_code
_entity_poly.pdbx_strand_id
1 'polypeptide(L)'
;MPIVVVEQEKTLAALTTRLLKARTAKAAKEKAAQAIREANPGLDLDHLRPGMIVVVPRLAEASDEDDDLVDQSLDLFLAEVRAEVDTLLDAANDSLASEKEELETTAKVLDVMEVQQAAQNDPVLQNNLESLRSSIEGDQEAAAENTDTLLNGIEQWYTDLDDLSTLW
;
A
#
# COMPACT_ATOMS: atom_id res chain seq x y z
N MET A 1 39.43 -16.98 2.32
CA MET A 1 39.23 -16.53 0.92
C MET A 1 38.35 -17.56 0.23
N PRO A 2 37.08 -17.23 -0.07
CA PRO A 2 36.21 -18.15 -0.80
C PRO A 2 36.62 -18.23 -2.27
N ILE A 3 36.63 -19.45 -2.79
CA ILE A 3 36.91 -19.76 -4.20
C ILE A 3 35.58 -20.20 -4.80
N VAL A 4 35.13 -19.53 -5.86
CA VAL A 4 33.85 -19.85 -6.53
C VAL A 4 34.16 -20.41 -7.91
N VAL A 5 33.48 -21.50 -8.26
CA VAL A 5 33.52 -22.07 -9.62
C VAL A 5 32.36 -21.49 -10.40
N VAL A 6 32.66 -20.87 -11.55
CA VAL A 6 31.65 -20.36 -12.48
C VAL A 6 30.90 -21.55 -13.08
N GLU A 7 29.57 -21.58 -12.95
CA GLU A 7 28.75 -22.69 -13.44
C GLU A 7 28.05 -22.32 -14.75
N GLN A 8 27.31 -21.21 -14.78
CA GLN A 8 26.53 -20.78 -15.95
C GLN A 8 26.67 -19.29 -16.26
N GLU A 9 27.34 -18.53 -15.39
CA GLU A 9 27.51 -17.09 -15.50
C GLU A 9 28.47 -16.77 -16.64
N LYS A 10 28.01 -15.95 -17.58
CA LYS A 10 28.81 -15.53 -18.74
C LYS A 10 29.53 -14.20 -18.53
N THR A 11 29.14 -13.45 -17.48
CA THR A 11 29.65 -12.10 -17.21
C THR A 11 29.84 -11.87 -15.72
N LEU A 12 30.77 -10.97 -15.38
CA LEU A 12 30.99 -10.50 -14.01
C LEU A 12 29.71 -9.98 -13.35
N ALA A 13 28.84 -9.29 -14.10
CA ALA A 13 27.59 -8.74 -13.57
C ALA A 13 26.59 -9.84 -13.14
N ALA A 14 26.53 -10.95 -13.88
CA ALA A 14 25.70 -12.10 -13.50
C ALA A 14 26.27 -12.77 -12.24
N LEU A 15 27.60 -12.89 -12.15
CA LEU A 15 28.29 -13.46 -10.99
C LEU A 15 28.08 -12.59 -9.73
N THR A 16 28.23 -11.27 -9.81
CA THR A 16 27.99 -10.37 -8.67
C THR A 16 26.53 -10.37 -8.23
N THR A 17 25.58 -10.47 -9.16
CA THR A 17 24.15 -10.56 -8.83
C THR A 17 23.81 -11.86 -8.08
N ARG A 18 24.43 -12.98 -8.45
CA ARG A 18 24.31 -14.25 -7.70
C ARG A 18 24.94 -14.15 -6.31
N LEU A 19 26.10 -13.49 -6.21
CA LEU A 19 26.86 -13.40 -4.96
C LEU A 19 26.26 -12.42 -3.94
N LEU A 20 25.61 -11.35 -4.38
CA LEU A 20 25.18 -10.23 -3.51
C LEU A 20 23.65 -10.15 -3.32
N LYS A 21 22.89 -11.19 -3.68
CA LYS A 21 21.41 -11.16 -3.75
C LYS A 21 20.89 -10.04 -4.68
N ALA A 22 19.67 -10.20 -5.21
CA ALA A 22 19.15 -9.27 -6.23
C ALA A 22 18.96 -7.83 -5.73
N ARG A 23 18.67 -7.63 -4.43
CA ARG A 23 18.27 -6.35 -3.81
C ARG A 23 19.41 -5.41 -3.41
N THR A 24 20.68 -5.79 -3.57
CA THR A 24 21.80 -4.91 -3.19
C THR A 24 21.91 -3.66 -4.08
N ALA A 25 22.22 -2.53 -3.45
CA ALA A 25 22.42 -1.23 -4.10
C ALA A 25 23.42 -1.32 -5.26
N LYS A 26 23.17 -0.58 -6.34
CA LYS A 26 24.03 -0.55 -7.54
C LYS A 26 25.50 -0.25 -7.20
N ALA A 27 25.73 0.66 -6.25
CA ALA A 27 27.07 1.01 -5.78
C ALA A 27 27.81 -0.16 -5.10
N ALA A 28 27.09 -1.01 -4.35
CA ALA A 28 27.67 -2.20 -3.72
C ALA A 28 28.05 -3.25 -4.79
N LYS A 29 27.23 -3.41 -5.83
CA LYS A 29 27.53 -4.31 -6.97
C LYS A 29 28.75 -3.85 -7.76
N GLU A 30 28.93 -2.55 -7.97
CA GLU A 30 30.10 -1.97 -8.64
C GLU A 30 31.38 -2.12 -7.81
N LYS A 31 31.30 -1.87 -6.51
CA LYS A 31 32.43 -2.05 -5.57
C LYS A 31 32.86 -3.52 -5.50
N ALA A 32 31.91 -4.44 -5.51
CA ALA A 32 32.19 -5.86 -5.55
C ALA A 32 32.83 -6.33 -6.85
N ALA A 33 32.32 -5.85 -7.99
CA ALA A 33 32.89 -6.10 -9.31
C ALA A 33 34.36 -5.63 -9.39
N GLN A 34 34.65 -4.45 -8.83
CA GLN A 34 36.01 -3.93 -8.76
C GLN A 34 36.92 -4.78 -7.87
N ALA A 35 36.46 -5.16 -6.67
CA ALA A 35 37.23 -6.01 -5.76
C ALA A 35 37.54 -7.39 -6.37
N ILE A 36 36.58 -7.99 -7.10
CA ILE A 36 36.80 -9.25 -7.82
C ILE A 36 37.83 -9.07 -8.95
N ARG A 37 37.80 -7.94 -9.67
CA ARG A 37 38.79 -7.63 -10.71
C ARG A 37 40.20 -7.47 -10.16
N GLU A 38 40.33 -6.81 -9.02
CA GLU A 38 41.61 -6.62 -8.34
C GLU A 38 42.17 -7.94 -7.76
N ALA A 39 41.30 -8.84 -7.29
CA ALA A 39 41.69 -10.15 -6.77
C ALA A 39 42.07 -11.17 -7.85
N ASN A 40 41.70 -10.94 -9.12
CA ASN A 40 41.98 -11.86 -10.23
C ASN A 40 42.70 -11.15 -11.39
N PRO A 41 43.94 -10.65 -11.18
CA PRO A 41 44.69 -10.00 -12.24
C PRO A 41 45.03 -10.99 -13.36
N GLY A 42 44.54 -10.72 -14.58
CA GLY A 42 44.80 -11.53 -15.79
C GLY A 42 43.68 -12.50 -16.19
N LEU A 43 42.56 -12.54 -15.45
CA LEU A 43 41.37 -13.28 -15.86
C LEU A 43 40.44 -12.35 -16.68
N ASP A 44 39.96 -12.82 -17.83
CA ASP A 44 38.90 -12.11 -18.56
C ASP A 44 37.56 -12.35 -17.86
N LEU A 45 37.20 -11.41 -16.98
CA LEU A 45 36.00 -11.45 -16.17
C LEU A 45 34.75 -10.97 -16.94
N ASP A 46 34.93 -10.36 -18.10
CA ASP A 46 33.82 -9.93 -18.96
C ASP A 46 33.32 -11.09 -19.84
N HIS A 47 34.16 -12.12 -20.04
CA HIS A 47 33.82 -13.36 -20.76
C HIS A 47 34.09 -14.61 -19.90
N LEU A 48 33.26 -14.80 -18.87
CA LEU A 48 33.35 -15.98 -18.01
C LEU A 48 32.91 -17.24 -18.74
N ARG A 49 33.68 -18.33 -18.57
CA ARG A 49 33.36 -19.66 -19.07
C ARG A 49 33.01 -20.60 -17.91
N PRO A 50 32.02 -21.49 -18.09
CA PRO A 50 31.76 -22.58 -17.16
C PRO A 50 33.04 -23.35 -16.81
N GLY A 51 33.28 -23.60 -15.52
CA GLY A 51 34.47 -24.27 -14.99
C GLY A 51 35.64 -23.35 -14.66
N MET A 52 35.53 -22.03 -14.90
CA MET A 52 36.55 -21.07 -14.45
C MET A 52 36.51 -20.89 -12.93
N ILE A 53 37.68 -20.80 -12.32
CA ILE A 53 37.85 -20.57 -10.89
C ILE A 53 38.08 -19.07 -10.68
N VAL A 54 37.19 -18.41 -9.95
CA VAL A 54 37.28 -16.98 -9.62
C VAL A 54 37.48 -16.83 -8.12
N VAL A 55 38.48 -16.04 -7.74
CA VAL A 55 38.72 -15.67 -6.34
C VAL A 55 37.77 -14.54 -5.98
N VAL A 56 36.86 -14.77 -5.03
CA VAL A 56 35.96 -13.73 -4.55
C VAL A 56 36.51 -13.23 -3.22
N PRO A 57 36.99 -11.98 -3.12
CA PRO A 57 37.34 -11.42 -1.83
C PRO A 57 36.08 -11.36 -0.96
N ARG A 58 36.21 -11.68 0.34
CA ARG A 58 35.14 -11.33 1.29
C ARG A 58 35.07 -9.82 1.34
N LEU A 59 34.17 -9.24 0.56
CA LEU A 59 33.69 -7.91 0.85
C LEU A 59 33.10 -8.00 2.25
N ALA A 60 33.47 -7.08 3.13
CA ALA A 60 32.73 -6.89 4.36
C ALA A 60 31.26 -6.86 3.95
N GLU A 61 30.49 -7.81 4.45
CA GLU A 61 29.04 -7.84 4.29
C GLU A 61 28.60 -6.40 4.52
N ALA A 62 27.84 -5.82 3.57
CA ALA A 62 27.18 -4.56 3.85
C ALA A 62 26.47 -4.80 5.18
N SER A 63 26.91 -4.09 6.22
CA SER A 63 26.63 -4.45 7.60
C SER A 63 25.12 -4.67 7.72
N ASP A 64 24.71 -5.70 8.46
CA ASP A 64 23.29 -5.95 8.76
C ASP A 64 22.59 -4.68 9.32
N GLU A 65 23.36 -3.72 9.85
CA GLU A 65 22.92 -2.37 10.25
C GLU A 65 22.24 -1.54 9.13
N ASP A 66 22.64 -1.70 7.85
CA ASP A 66 22.02 -0.95 6.74
C ASP A 66 20.68 -1.56 6.31
N ASP A 67 20.49 -2.89 6.42
CA ASP A 67 19.18 -3.54 6.21
C ASP A 67 18.22 -3.18 7.35
N ASP A 68 18.71 -3.15 8.60
CA ASP A 68 17.91 -2.77 9.79
C ASP A 68 17.36 -1.34 9.70
N LEU A 69 18.13 -0.38 9.16
CA LEU A 69 17.67 1.00 8.98
C LEU A 69 16.61 1.14 7.89
N VAL A 70 16.71 0.34 6.83
CA VAL A 70 15.72 0.33 5.75
C VAL A 70 14.42 -0.28 6.24
N ASP A 71 14.48 -1.42 6.91
CA ASP A 71 13.31 -2.08 7.49
C ASP A 71 12.62 -1.19 8.54
N GLN A 72 13.40 -0.58 9.43
CA GLN A 72 12.86 0.34 10.45
C GLN A 72 12.24 1.60 9.84
N SER A 73 12.79 2.11 8.72
CA SER A 73 12.20 3.24 8.00
C SER A 73 10.90 2.88 7.28
N LEU A 74 10.82 1.65 6.74
CA LEU A 74 9.63 1.11 6.11
C LEU A 74 8.52 0.86 7.13
N ASP A 75 8.86 0.32 8.30
CA ASP A 75 7.91 0.11 9.40
C ASP A 75 7.30 1.43 9.88
N LEU A 76 8.13 2.47 10.04
CA LEU A 76 7.65 3.81 10.40
C LEU A 76 6.73 4.39 9.32
N PHE A 77 7.10 4.23 8.05
CA PHE A 77 6.27 4.68 6.92
C PHE A 77 4.93 3.93 6.89
N LEU A 78 4.93 2.61 7.04
CA LEU A 78 3.71 1.81 7.08
C LEU A 78 2.82 2.18 8.26
N ALA A 79 3.41 2.45 9.44
CA ALA A 79 2.67 2.93 10.60
C ALA A 79 2.01 4.29 10.34
N GLU A 80 2.71 5.21 9.67
CA GLU A 80 2.17 6.52 9.31
C GLU A 80 1.03 6.41 8.27
N VAL A 81 1.19 5.55 7.25
CA VAL A 81 0.13 5.28 6.27
C VAL A 81 -1.11 4.69 6.95
N ARG A 82 -0.94 3.73 7.87
CA ARG A 82 -2.06 3.14 8.62
C ARG A 82 -2.77 4.19 9.48
N ALA A 83 -2.03 5.06 10.17
CA ALA A 83 -2.61 6.13 10.97
C ALA A 83 -3.43 7.14 10.13
N GLU A 84 -2.96 7.48 8.92
CA GLU A 84 -3.71 8.36 8.02
C GLU A 84 -4.98 7.68 7.49
N VAL A 85 -4.91 6.38 7.18
CA VAL A 85 -6.08 5.58 6.78
C VAL A 85 -7.11 5.50 7.91
N ASP A 86 -6.69 5.31 9.16
CA ASP A 86 -7.57 5.34 10.33
C ASP A 86 -8.24 6.72 10.50
N THR A 87 -7.48 7.79 10.27
CA THR A 87 -8.04 9.16 10.33
C THR A 87 -9.10 9.39 9.25
N LEU A 88 -8.87 8.88 8.04
CA LEU A 88 -9.86 8.93 6.95
C LEU A 88 -11.10 8.09 7.27
N LEU A 89 -10.91 6.93 7.90
CA LEU A 89 -11.98 6.04 8.34
C LEU A 89 -12.87 6.71 9.39
N ASP A 90 -12.26 7.31 10.40
CA ASP A 90 -12.98 8.05 11.44
C ASP A 90 -13.76 9.24 10.85
N ALA A 91 -13.13 10.02 9.97
CA ALA A 91 -13.80 11.13 9.30
C ALA A 91 -14.99 10.69 8.43
N ALA A 92 -14.87 9.56 7.73
CA ALA A 92 -15.97 9.01 6.92
C ALA A 92 -17.15 8.55 7.81
N ASN A 93 -16.86 7.90 8.94
CA ASN A 93 -17.89 7.46 9.89
C ASN A 93 -18.60 8.65 10.56
N ASP A 94 -17.85 9.69 10.94
CA ASP A 94 -18.40 10.91 11.54
C ASP A 94 -19.29 11.68 10.56
N SER A 95 -18.89 11.78 9.29
CA SER A 95 -19.70 12.40 8.23
C SER A 95 -21.02 11.66 8.05
N LEU A 96 -20.99 10.32 8.00
CA LEU A 96 -22.19 9.50 7.85
C LEU A 96 -23.12 9.60 9.07
N ALA A 97 -22.57 9.65 10.27
CA ALA A 97 -23.36 9.85 11.48
C ALA A 97 -24.07 11.21 11.48
N SER A 98 -23.37 12.26 11.05
CA SER A 98 -23.93 13.62 10.94
C SER A 98 -25.03 13.70 9.89
N GLU A 99 -24.82 13.14 8.69
CA GLU A 99 -25.83 13.11 7.62
C GLU A 99 -27.08 12.34 8.06
N LYS A 100 -26.91 11.21 8.77
CA LYS A 100 -28.05 10.45 9.33
C LYS A 100 -28.86 11.29 10.32
N GLU A 101 -28.20 12.05 11.20
CA GLU A 101 -28.88 12.92 12.17
C GLU A 101 -29.65 14.06 11.46
N GLU A 102 -29.06 14.67 10.44
CA GLU A 102 -29.71 15.72 9.64
C GLU A 102 -30.94 15.19 8.90
N LEU A 103 -30.84 14.00 8.30
CA LEU A 103 -31.96 13.38 7.58
C LEU A 103 -33.06 12.92 8.54
N GLU A 104 -32.71 12.38 9.72
CA GLU A 104 -33.69 12.02 10.74
C GLU A 104 -34.43 13.27 11.27
N THR A 105 -33.72 14.37 11.47
CA THR A 105 -34.30 15.65 11.88
C THR A 105 -35.25 16.17 10.79
N THR A 106 -34.84 16.08 9.53
CA THR A 106 -35.66 16.47 8.38
C THR A 106 -36.92 15.61 8.28
N ALA A 107 -36.81 14.29 8.46
CA ALA A 107 -37.95 13.37 8.48
C ALA A 107 -38.94 13.72 9.61
N LYS A 108 -38.44 14.04 10.80
CA LYS A 108 -39.28 14.51 11.93
C LYS A 108 -40.03 15.79 11.60
N VAL A 109 -39.41 16.74 10.90
CA VAL A 109 -40.08 17.98 10.44
C VAL A 109 -41.19 17.66 9.43
N LEU A 110 -40.96 16.69 8.53
CA LEU A 110 -41.96 16.23 7.56
C LEU A 110 -43.12 15.46 8.21
N ASP A 111 -42.92 14.91 9.40
CA ASP A 111 -43.95 14.19 10.19
C ASP A 111 -44.72 15.08 11.17
N VAL A 112 -44.39 16.37 11.24
CA VAL A 112 -45.15 17.34 12.05
C VAL A 112 -46.61 17.36 11.60
N MET A 113 -47.52 17.27 12.57
CA MET A 113 -48.96 17.10 12.34
C MET A 113 -49.53 18.20 11.44
N GLU A 114 -49.07 19.44 11.59
CA GLU A 114 -49.46 20.59 10.77
C GLU A 114 -49.07 20.42 9.30
N VAL A 115 -47.90 19.84 9.03
CA VAL A 115 -47.42 19.56 7.66
C VAL A 115 -48.24 18.44 7.04
N GLN A 116 -48.53 17.38 7.80
CA GLN A 116 -49.37 16.29 7.32
C GLN A 116 -50.82 16.75 7.07
N GLN A 117 -51.38 17.60 7.93
CA GLN A 117 -52.72 18.17 7.73
C GLN A 117 -52.77 19.12 6.53
N ALA A 118 -51.73 19.94 6.31
CA ALA A 118 -51.65 20.78 5.12
C ALA A 118 -51.61 19.94 3.84
N ALA A 119 -50.84 18.84 3.84
CA ALA A 119 -50.74 17.92 2.72
C ALA A 119 -52.04 17.15 2.44
N GLN A 120 -52.80 16.77 3.47
CA GLN A 120 -54.13 16.15 3.29
C GLN A 120 -55.12 17.08 2.56
N ASN A 121 -54.93 18.40 2.68
CA ASN A 121 -55.80 19.39 2.08
C ASN A 121 -55.30 19.89 0.70
N ASP A 122 -54.08 19.53 0.28
CA ASP A 122 -53.49 19.93 -0.98
C ASP A 122 -52.75 18.74 -1.67
N PRO A 123 -53.29 18.22 -2.78
CA PRO A 123 -52.72 17.09 -3.52
C PRO A 123 -51.30 17.36 -4.06
N VAL A 124 -50.96 18.62 -4.37
CA VAL A 124 -49.63 18.98 -4.88
C VAL A 124 -48.61 18.90 -3.74
N LEU A 125 -48.97 19.41 -2.57
CA LEU A 125 -48.15 19.26 -1.36
C LEU A 125 -47.95 17.80 -0.98
N GLN A 126 -49.00 16.98 -1.05
CA GLN A 126 -48.90 15.55 -0.78
C GLN A 126 -47.88 14.85 -1.69
N ASN A 127 -47.97 15.06 -3.01
CA ASN A 127 -47.01 14.48 -3.97
C ASN A 127 -45.58 14.98 -3.74
N ASN A 128 -45.40 16.25 -3.39
CA ASN A 128 -44.08 16.81 -3.11
C ASN A 128 -43.47 16.21 -1.83
N LEU A 129 -44.27 16.01 -0.78
CA LEU A 129 -43.80 15.37 0.46
C LEU A 129 -43.43 13.90 0.24
N GLU A 130 -44.22 13.18 -0.55
CA GLU A 130 -43.93 11.78 -0.88
C GLU A 130 -42.65 11.66 -1.73
N SER A 131 -42.47 12.56 -2.70
CA SER A 131 -41.23 12.65 -3.49
C SER A 131 -40.02 13.00 -2.62
N LEU A 132 -40.17 13.92 -1.67
CA LEU A 132 -39.11 14.28 -0.72
C LEU A 132 -38.75 13.10 0.18
N ARG A 133 -39.73 12.34 0.70
CA ARG A 133 -39.48 11.13 1.49
C ARG A 133 -38.72 10.09 0.69
N SER A 134 -39.16 9.82 -0.53
CA SER A 134 -38.48 8.86 -1.42
C SER A 134 -37.05 9.30 -1.76
N SER A 135 -36.82 10.61 -1.95
CA SER A 135 -35.46 11.14 -2.15
C SER A 135 -34.59 10.95 -0.92
N ILE A 136 -35.10 11.25 0.28
CA ILE A 136 -34.36 11.08 1.54
C ILE A 136 -33.99 9.61 1.76
N GLU A 137 -34.92 8.69 1.52
CA GLU A 137 -34.65 7.24 1.63
C GLU A 137 -33.59 6.79 0.62
N GLY A 138 -33.68 7.23 -0.63
CA GLY A 138 -32.68 6.93 -1.66
C GLY A 138 -31.30 7.50 -1.35
N ASP A 139 -31.24 8.73 -0.83
CA ASP A 139 -29.99 9.37 -0.43
C ASP A 139 -29.34 8.66 0.76
N GLN A 140 -30.13 8.17 1.74
CA GLN A 140 -29.62 7.35 2.85
C GLN A 140 -29.03 6.02 2.37
N GLU A 141 -29.72 5.35 1.44
CA GLU A 141 -29.26 4.06 0.91
C GLU A 141 -27.97 4.23 0.08
N ALA A 142 -27.92 5.26 -0.78
CA ALA A 142 -26.73 5.58 -1.56
C ALA A 142 -25.54 5.99 -0.68
N ALA A 143 -25.77 6.78 0.38
CA ALA A 143 -24.73 7.14 1.34
C ALA A 143 -24.18 5.90 2.06
N ALA A 144 -25.06 4.98 2.50
CA ALA A 144 -24.65 3.73 3.13
C ALA A 144 -23.84 2.84 2.17
N GLU A 145 -24.28 2.66 0.93
CA GLU A 145 -23.57 1.85 -0.08
C GLU A 145 -22.19 2.42 -0.43
N ASN A 146 -22.10 3.75 -0.57
CA ASN A 146 -20.83 4.43 -0.80
C ASN A 146 -19.86 4.21 0.37
N THR A 147 -20.33 4.34 1.61
CA THR A 147 -19.48 4.09 2.79
C THR A 147 -19.07 2.63 2.90
N ASP A 148 -19.96 1.68 2.68
CA ASP A 148 -19.61 0.25 2.65
C ASP A 148 -18.55 -0.04 1.59
N THR A 149 -18.63 0.60 0.42
CA THR A 149 -17.62 0.48 -0.63
C THR A 149 -16.27 1.03 -0.19
N LEU A 150 -16.25 2.19 0.49
CA LEU A 150 -15.03 2.77 1.04
C LEU A 150 -14.41 1.89 2.13
N LEU A 151 -15.22 1.37 3.05
CA LEU A 151 -14.79 0.45 4.12
C LEU A 151 -14.14 -0.80 3.55
N ASN A 152 -14.80 -1.45 2.58
CA ASN A 152 -14.24 -2.62 1.90
C ASN A 152 -12.93 -2.28 1.18
N GLY A 153 -12.82 -1.10 0.58
CA GLY A 153 -11.58 -0.61 -0.04
C GLY A 153 -10.44 -0.43 0.97
N ILE A 154 -10.76 0.12 2.15
CA ILE A 154 -9.81 0.30 3.26
C ILE A 154 -9.34 -1.05 3.81
N GLU A 155 -10.24 -2.03 3.99
CA GLU A 155 -9.87 -3.38 4.41
C GLU A 155 -8.93 -4.07 3.40
N GLN A 156 -9.18 -3.88 2.11
CA GLN A 156 -8.29 -4.38 1.06
C GLN A 156 -6.92 -3.71 1.15
N TRP A 157 -6.85 -2.39 1.39
CA TRP A 157 -5.57 -1.69 1.56
C TRP A 157 -4.81 -2.18 2.79
N TYR A 158 -5.51 -2.48 3.89
CA TYR A 158 -4.89 -3.09 5.06
C TYR A 158 -4.28 -4.45 4.74
N THR A 159 -4.99 -5.28 3.98
CA THR A 159 -4.51 -6.59 3.54
C THR A 159 -3.28 -6.44 2.64
N ASP A 160 -3.32 -5.53 1.66
CA ASP A 160 -2.21 -5.29 0.74
C ASP A 160 -0.98 -4.73 1.47
N LEU A 161 -1.19 -3.86 2.49
CA LEU A 161 -0.11 -3.33 3.34
C LEU A 161 0.50 -4.43 4.22
N ASP A 162 -0.31 -5.37 4.72
CA ASP A 162 0.19 -6.49 5.51
C ASP A 162 0.97 -7.49 4.63
N ASP A 163 0.45 -7.82 3.45
CA ASP A 163 1.15 -8.64 2.46
C ASP A 163 2.50 -8.02 2.08
N LEU A 164 2.53 -6.71 1.85
CA LEU A 164 3.77 -5.98 1.66
C LEU A 164 4.71 -6.18 2.86
N SER A 165 4.24 -5.94 4.09
CA SER A 165 5.06 -6.11 5.31
C SER A 165 5.70 -7.49 5.49
N THR A 166 5.15 -8.53 4.85
CA THR A 166 5.69 -9.90 4.92
C THR A 166 6.67 -10.27 3.80
N LEU A 167 6.87 -9.40 2.80
CA LEU A 167 7.75 -9.65 1.65
C LEU A 167 9.23 -9.28 1.87
N TRP A 168 9.59 -8.88 3.10
CA TRP A 168 10.94 -8.56 3.52
C TRP A 168 11.36 -9.41 4.72
#